data_AF-U9UKI8-F1
#
_entry.id   AF-U9UKI8-F1
#
_cell.length_a   1.000
_cell.length_b   1.000
_cell.length_c   1.000
_cell.angle_alpha   90.00
_cell.angle_beta   90.00
_cell.angle_gamma   90.00
#
_symmetry.space_group_name_H-M   'P 1'
#
loop_
_entity.id
_entity.type
_entity.pdbx_description
1 polymer ?
#
loop_
_entity_poly.entity_id
_entity_poly.type
_entity_poly.pdbx_seq_one_letter_code
_entity_poly.pdbx_strand_id
1 'polypeptide(L)'
;MKDINPTKRLIRGNNVFNLAIIDNINFKEVSFRFGNIYDVIRGTSHATLRMVFQSILPILTNETPEPVRELNVDTQLFGMTSGMHTMQAKIDQTFEKLLNFQMDINGNISYNKNLDVEIIEKEILSKCEFG
;
A
#
# COMPACT_ATOMS: atom_id res chain seq x y z
N MET A 1 -5.18 -37.28 0.88
CA MET A 1 -4.89 -36.13 0.00
C MET A 1 -3.83 -36.58 -0.99
N LYS A 2 -4.00 -36.37 -2.30
CA LYS A 2 -2.87 -36.48 -3.24
C LYS A 2 -1.86 -35.39 -2.86
N ASP A 3 -0.57 -35.68 -2.90
CA ASP A 3 0.48 -34.68 -2.69
C ASP A 3 0.41 -33.62 -3.78
N ILE A 4 -0.30 -32.52 -3.48
CA ILE A 4 -0.38 -31.36 -4.34
C ILE A 4 0.83 -30.50 -3.99
N ASN A 5 1.75 -30.35 -4.95
CA ASN A 5 2.85 -29.40 -4.82
C ASN A 5 2.36 -27.99 -5.25
N PRO A 6 2.14 -27.06 -4.31
CA PRO A 6 1.59 -25.73 -4.64
C PRO A 6 2.53 -24.89 -5.51
N THR A 7 3.85 -25.16 -5.50
CA THR A 7 4.80 -24.40 -6.31
C THR A 7 4.62 -24.63 -7.82
N LYS A 8 3.98 -25.74 -8.20
CA LYS A 8 3.61 -26.03 -9.60
C LYS A 8 2.52 -25.09 -10.13
N ARG A 9 1.81 -24.38 -9.25
CA ARG A 9 0.74 -23.44 -9.63
C ARG A 9 1.24 -21.99 -9.79
N LEU A 10 2.49 -21.72 -9.41
CA LEU A 10 3.07 -20.38 -9.53
C LEU A 10 3.39 -20.09 -11.00
N ILE A 11 2.97 -18.91 -11.46
CA ILE A 11 3.33 -18.36 -12.76
C ILE A 11 4.84 -18.07 -12.73
N ARG A 12 5.54 -18.49 -13.79
CA ARG A 12 6.96 -18.22 -13.99
C ARG A 12 7.12 -17.21 -15.11
N GLY A 13 7.77 -16.10 -14.81
CA GLY A 13 8.09 -15.06 -15.77
C GLY A 13 9.06 -14.08 -15.12
N ASN A 14 9.90 -13.46 -15.95
CA ASN A 14 10.83 -12.40 -15.58
C ASN A 14 10.14 -11.04 -15.37
N ASN A 15 8.81 -10.99 -15.44
CA ASN A 15 7.97 -9.84 -15.11
C ASN A 15 6.94 -10.18 -14.02
N VAL A 16 7.14 -11.25 -13.24
CA VAL A 16 6.22 -11.66 -12.18
C VAL A 16 6.72 -11.18 -10.82
N PHE A 17 5.98 -10.26 -10.21
CA PHE A 17 6.18 -9.83 -8.82
C PHE A 17 5.47 -10.78 -7.86
N ASN A 18 6.18 -11.29 -6.85
CA ASN A 18 5.64 -12.23 -5.87
C ASN A 18 5.64 -11.61 -4.47
N LEU A 19 4.45 -11.51 -3.86
CA LEU A 19 4.30 -11.19 -2.44
C LEU A 19 3.99 -12.47 -1.66
N ALA A 20 4.98 -13.00 -0.94
CA ALA A 20 4.84 -14.19 -0.13
C ALA A 20 4.50 -13.83 1.33
N ILE A 21 3.44 -14.42 1.86
CA ILE A 21 3.00 -14.27 3.25
C ILE A 21 3.20 -15.61 3.96
N ILE A 22 3.89 -15.56 5.10
CA ILE A 22 4.03 -16.67 6.03
C ILE A 22 3.50 -16.19 7.37
N ASP A 23 2.47 -16.86 7.87
CA ASP A 23 1.87 -16.53 9.16
C ASP A 23 1.64 -17.80 9.99
N ASN A 24 1.78 -17.68 11.30
CA ASN A 24 1.55 -18.76 12.25
C ASN A 24 0.19 -18.57 12.91
N ILE A 25 -0.78 -19.37 12.49
CA ILE A 25 -2.13 -19.35 13.02
C ILE A 25 -2.21 -20.32 14.20
N ASN A 26 -2.54 -19.78 15.37
CA ASN A 26 -2.80 -20.57 16.56
C ASN A 26 -4.31 -20.84 16.66
N PHE A 27 -4.71 -22.10 16.51
CA PHE A 27 -6.08 -22.51 16.81
C PHE A 27 -6.17 -22.90 18.29
N LYS A 28 -7.13 -22.30 18.99
CA LYS A 28 -7.58 -22.80 20.29
C LYS A 28 -8.77 -23.73 20.01
N GLU A 29 -8.73 -24.93 20.59
CA GLU A 29 -9.78 -25.94 20.44
C GLU A 29 -11.17 -25.37 20.83
N VAL A 30 -12.21 -25.73 20.06
CA VAL A 30 -13.57 -25.14 20.15
C VAL A 30 -14.38 -25.72 21.34
N SER A 31 -13.82 -26.61 22.15
CA SER A 31 -14.48 -27.18 23.34
C SER A 31 -14.49 -26.18 24.51
N PHE A 32 -15.22 -25.08 24.35
CA PHE A 32 -15.40 -24.06 25.38
C PHE A 32 -16.29 -24.57 26.52
N ARG A 33 -15.70 -24.91 27.67
CA ARG A 33 -16.35 -24.65 28.97
C ARG A 33 -15.83 -23.29 29.46
N PHE A 34 -16.74 -22.36 29.74
CA PHE A 34 -16.46 -21.00 30.20
C PHE A 34 -15.35 -20.99 31.27
N GLY A 35 -14.18 -20.45 30.93
CA GLY A 35 -13.02 -20.40 31.82
C GLY A 35 -11.89 -19.60 31.17
N ASN A 36 -11.40 -18.62 31.93
CA ASN A 36 -10.47 -17.52 31.57
C ASN A 36 -9.36 -17.84 30.55
N ILE A 37 -9.03 -16.81 29.76
CA ILE A 37 -8.02 -16.76 28.69
C ILE A 37 -6.56 -16.98 29.16
N TYR A 38 -6.34 -17.07 30.47
CA TYR A 38 -5.03 -17.10 31.11
C TYR A 38 -4.67 -18.44 31.77
N ASP A 39 -5.44 -19.51 31.54
CA ASP A 39 -5.15 -20.82 32.14
C ASP A 39 -4.19 -21.64 31.24
N VAL A 40 -2.96 -21.86 31.72
CA VAL A 40 -1.71 -22.14 30.99
C VAL A 40 -1.52 -23.62 30.59
N ILE A 41 -2.56 -24.46 30.67
CA ILE A 41 -2.44 -25.88 30.26
C ILE A 41 -3.55 -26.22 29.26
N ARG A 42 -3.39 -25.84 27.98
CA ARG A 42 -4.33 -26.22 26.91
C ARG A 42 -3.56 -26.57 25.64
N GLY A 43 -3.92 -27.69 25.00
CA GLY A 43 -3.33 -28.12 23.73
C GLY A 43 -3.63 -27.10 22.64
N THR A 44 -2.61 -26.34 22.24
CA THR A 44 -2.68 -25.43 21.09
C THR A 44 -2.34 -26.19 19.84
N SER A 45 -3.19 -26.14 18.81
CA SER A 45 -2.81 -26.59 17.47
C SER A 45 -2.27 -25.39 16.68
N HIS A 46 -1.10 -25.56 16.11
CA HIS A 46 -0.41 -24.53 15.34
C HIS A 46 -0.48 -24.91 13.86
N ALA A 47 -0.90 -23.98 13.01
CA ALA A 47 -0.84 -24.14 11.56
C ALA A 47 -0.05 -22.98 10.95
N THR A 48 0.84 -23.28 10.02
CA THR A 48 1.53 -22.24 9.25
C THR A 48 0.77 -22.00 7.95
N LEU A 49 0.23 -20.81 7.78
CA LEU A 49 -0.30 -20.33 6.51
C LEU A 49 0.87 -19.90 5.62
N ARG A 50 0.93 -20.42 4.40
CA ARG A 50 1.85 -19.95 3.35
C ARG A 50 1.02 -19.59 2.12
N MET A 51 1.05 -18.32 1.74
CA MET A 51 0.31 -17.79 0.59
C MET A 51 1.24 -16.95 -0.28
N VAL A 52 1.04 -16.97 -1.60
CA VAL A 52 1.78 -16.13 -2.55
C VAL A 52 0.77 -15.41 -3.44
N PHE A 53 0.84 -14.09 -3.47
CA PHE A 53 0.14 -13.25 -4.45
C PHE A 53 1.08 -12.94 -5.60
N GLN A 54 0.60 -13.08 -6.83
CA GLN A 54 1.39 -12.84 -8.04
C GLN A 54 0.77 -11.70 -8.86
N SER A 55 1.59 -10.73 -9.25
CA SER A 55 1.21 -9.65 -10.17
C SER A 55 2.15 -9.65 -11.36
N ILE A 56 1.60 -9.52 -12.57
CA ILE A 56 2.39 -9.37 -13.79
C ILE A 56 2.66 -7.89 -13.99
N LEU A 57 3.94 -7.50 -14.00
CA LEU A 57 4.38 -6.13 -14.22
C LEU A 57 4.49 -5.84 -15.73
N PRO A 58 4.28 -4.59 -16.15
CA PRO A 58 4.49 -4.16 -17.53
C PRO A 58 5.98 -4.07 -17.90
N ILE A 59 6.87 -4.13 -16.91
CA ILE A 59 8.33 -4.11 -17.06
C ILE A 59 8.96 -5.39 -16.53
N LEU A 60 10.15 -5.72 -17.02
CA LEU A 60 10.95 -6.84 -16.53
C LEU A 60 11.53 -6.51 -15.16
N THR A 61 11.39 -7.41 -14.19
CA THR A 61 11.91 -7.24 -12.81
C THR A 61 13.44 -7.13 -12.75
N ASN A 62 14.12 -7.46 -13.85
CA ASN A 62 15.57 -7.53 -13.95
C ASN A 62 16.18 -6.30 -14.65
N GLU A 63 15.36 -5.47 -15.31
CA GLU A 63 15.85 -4.35 -16.14
C GLU A 63 15.99 -3.05 -15.36
N THR A 64 15.44 -2.98 -14.16
CA THR A 64 15.66 -1.88 -13.23
C THR A 64 16.26 -2.47 -11.96
N PRO A 65 17.60 -2.50 -11.81
CA PRO A 65 18.17 -2.74 -10.50
C PRO A 65 17.59 -1.67 -9.57
N GLU A 66 16.76 -2.08 -8.61
CA GLU A 66 16.37 -1.17 -7.56
C GLU A 66 17.68 -0.65 -6.94
N PRO A 67 17.87 0.68 -6.87
CA PRO A 67 19.09 1.21 -6.29
C PRO A 67 19.16 0.70 -4.86
N VAL A 68 20.18 -0.12 -4.56
CA VAL A 68 20.46 -0.56 -3.20
C VAL A 68 20.75 0.69 -2.39
N ARG A 69 19.79 1.08 -1.54
CA ARG A 69 19.96 2.20 -0.63
C ARG A 69 20.52 1.68 0.68
N GLU A 70 21.77 2.03 0.97
CA GLU A 70 22.32 1.83 2.31
C GLU A 70 21.51 2.66 3.31
N LEU A 71 21.03 1.98 4.35
CA LEU A 71 20.30 2.61 5.44
C LEU A 71 21.32 3.01 6.52
N ASN A 72 21.33 4.28 6.88
CA ASN A 72 22.06 4.78 8.05
C ASN A 72 21.08 5.27 9.13
N VAL A 73 21.62 5.73 10.26
CA VAL A 73 20.81 6.23 11.39
C VAL A 73 19.92 7.42 11.03
N ASP A 74 20.26 8.16 9.98
CA ASP A 74 19.50 9.31 9.49
C ASP A 74 18.50 8.93 8.38
N THR A 75 18.49 7.67 7.94
CA THR A 75 17.60 7.22 6.86
C THR A 75 16.20 7.03 7.40
N GLN A 76 15.31 7.94 7.02
CA GLN A 76 13.90 7.87 7.35
C GLN A 76 13.22 6.71 6.61
N LEU A 77 13.09 5.57 7.30
CA LEU A 77 12.43 4.36 6.79
C LEU A 77 10.92 4.50 6.65
N PHE A 78 10.33 5.37 7.47
CA PHE A 78 8.91 5.57 7.57
C PHE A 78 8.57 7.05 7.51
N GLY A 79 7.50 7.38 6.81
CA GLY A 79 7.08 8.76 6.59
C GLY A 79 7.14 9.13 5.11
N MET A 80 7.02 10.42 4.84
CA MET A 80 6.99 10.93 3.47
C MET A 80 8.39 10.92 2.86
N THR A 81 8.51 10.31 1.69
CA THR A 81 9.70 10.46 0.86
C THR A 81 9.73 11.84 0.19
N SER A 82 10.89 12.28 -0.29
CA SER A 82 11.00 13.50 -1.10
C SER A 82 10.05 13.50 -2.31
N GLY A 83 9.87 12.33 -2.95
CA GLY A 83 8.89 12.17 -4.04
C GLY A 83 7.45 12.36 -3.58
N MET A 84 7.10 11.85 -2.39
CA MET A 84 5.77 12.07 -1.80
C MET A 84 5.54 13.54 -1.43
N HIS A 85 6.55 14.23 -0.88
CA HIS A 85 6.46 15.68 -0.63
C HIS A 85 6.27 16.47 -1.92
N THR A 86 6.99 16.11 -2.98
CA THR A 86 6.83 16.71 -4.30
C THR A 86 5.43 16.48 -4.84
N MET A 87 4.89 15.26 -4.70
CA MET A 87 3.52 14.95 -5.12
C MET A 87 2.49 15.73 -4.31
N GLN A 88 2.65 15.81 -2.98
CA GLN A 88 1.76 16.59 -2.13
C GLN A 88 1.74 18.06 -2.56
N ALA A 89 2.92 18.67 -2.77
CA ALA A 89 3.01 20.05 -3.24
C ALA A 89 2.33 20.25 -4.60
N LYS A 90 2.44 19.29 -5.53
CA LYS A 90 1.72 19.33 -6.81
C LYS A 90 0.21 19.29 -6.62
N ILE A 91 -0.29 18.44 -5.72
CA ILE A 91 -1.72 18.33 -5.41
C ILE A 91 -2.23 19.63 -4.77
N ASP A 92 -1.54 20.16 -3.77
CA ASP A 92 -1.93 21.39 -3.08
C ASP A 92 -2.01 22.57 -4.05
N GLN A 93 -1.00 22.73 -4.91
CA GLN A 93 -1.00 23.76 -5.97
C GLN A 93 -2.14 23.59 -6.98
N THR A 94 -2.51 22.35 -7.31
CA THR A 94 -3.67 22.08 -8.18
C THR A 94 -4.96 22.53 -7.50
N PHE A 95 -5.15 22.21 -6.22
CA PHE A 95 -6.34 22.66 -5.48
C PHE A 95 -6.40 24.18 -5.34
N GLU A 96 -5.30 24.85 -5.02
CA GLU A 96 -5.24 26.31 -4.95
C GLU A 96 -5.70 26.95 -6.27
N LYS A 97 -5.20 26.43 -7.40
CA LYS A 97 -5.59 26.92 -8.74
C LYS A 97 -7.05 26.65 -9.06
N LEU A 98 -7.55 25.44 -8.77
CA LEU A 98 -8.94 25.06 -9.05
C LEU A 98 -9.94 25.85 -8.20
N LEU A 99 -9.63 26.05 -6.92
CA LEU A 99 -10.44 26.83 -5.99
C LEU A 99 -10.41 28.31 -6.33
N ASN A 100 -9.28 28.83 -6.84
CA ASN A 100 -9.10 30.24 -7.22
C ASN A 100 -9.70 31.20 -6.19
N PHE A 101 -9.41 30.94 -4.91
CA PHE A 101 -10.05 31.63 -3.82
C PHE A 101 -9.55 33.07 -3.72
N GLN A 102 -10.43 33.99 -3.34
CA GLN A 102 -10.13 35.39 -3.16
C GLN A 102 -10.74 35.87 -1.84
N MET A 103 -10.05 36.79 -1.18
CA MET A 103 -10.53 37.41 0.06
C MET A 103 -10.92 38.85 -0.24
N ASP A 104 -12.14 39.23 0.13
CA ASP A 104 -12.56 40.62 0.04
C ASP A 104 -11.99 41.47 1.19
N ILE A 105 -12.19 42.79 1.11
CA ILE A 105 -11.75 43.75 2.13
C ILE A 105 -12.39 43.53 3.51
N ASN A 106 -13.50 42.80 3.59
CA ASN A 106 -14.21 42.48 4.82
C ASN A 106 -13.79 41.10 5.38
N GLY A 107 -12.88 40.41 4.69
CA GLY A 107 -12.40 39.09 5.05
C GLY A 107 -13.31 37.94 4.61
N ASN A 108 -14.30 38.18 3.75
CA ASN A 108 -15.10 37.10 3.18
C ASN A 108 -14.32 36.40 2.07
N ILE A 109 -14.39 35.06 2.06
CA ILE A 109 -13.73 34.23 1.07
C ILE A 109 -14.73 33.87 -0.03
N SER A 110 -14.38 34.19 -1.27
CA SER A 110 -15.03 33.66 -2.47
C SER A 110 -14.12 32.61 -3.10
N TYR A 111 -14.70 31.60 -3.74
CA TYR A 111 -13.96 30.54 -4.41
C TYR A 111 -14.83 29.89 -5.48
N ASN A 112 -14.19 29.21 -6.42
CA ASN A 112 -14.85 28.46 -7.48
C ASN A 112 -15.60 27.25 -6.89
N LYS A 113 -16.93 27.26 -7.05
CA LYS A 113 -17.81 26.16 -6.62
C LYS A 113 -18.20 25.23 -7.77
N ASN A 114 -17.86 25.59 -9.01
CA ASN A 114 -18.13 24.77 -10.18
C ASN A 114 -16.98 23.78 -10.40
N LEU A 115 -16.80 22.88 -9.42
CA LEU A 115 -15.82 21.81 -9.42
C LEU A 115 -16.57 20.50 -9.28
N ASP A 116 -16.23 19.54 -10.14
CA ASP A 116 -16.64 18.15 -10.00
C ASP A 116 -15.41 17.25 -9.84
N VAL A 117 -15.66 16.00 -9.47
CA VAL A 117 -14.60 15.02 -9.22
C VAL A 117 -13.79 14.73 -10.48
N GLU A 118 -14.41 14.72 -11.66
CA GLU A 118 -13.74 14.41 -12.93
C GLU A 118 -12.73 15.51 -13.32
N ILE A 119 -13.08 16.78 -13.12
CA ILE A 119 -12.20 17.93 -13.36
C ILE A 119 -10.99 17.86 -12.44
N ILE A 120 -11.20 17.56 -11.16
CA ILE A 120 -10.12 17.46 -10.16
C ILE A 120 -9.19 16.29 -10.51
N GLU A 121 -9.76 15.12 -10.79
CA GLU A 121 -9.00 13.92 -11.13
C GLU A 121 -8.14 14.15 -12.38
N LYS A 122 -8.74 14.69 -13.45
CA LYS A 122 -8.02 14.97 -14.70
C LYS A 122 -6.84 15.92 -14.51
N GLU A 123 -7.02 16.99 -13.71
CA GLU A 123 -5.95 17.96 -13.47
C GLU A 123 -4.83 17.34 -12.63
N ILE A 124 -5.14 16.57 -11.58
CA ILE A 124 -4.13 15.86 -10.77
C ILE A 124 -3.35 14.86 -11.63
N LEU A 125 -4.04 14.02 -12.40
CA LEU A 125 -3.41 13.02 -13.27
C LEU A 125 -2.48 13.67 -14.30
N SER A 126 -2.80 14.87 -14.79
CA SER A 126 -1.93 15.61 -15.72
C SER A 126 -0.57 16.03 -15.12
N LYS A 127 -0.46 16.08 -13.79
CA LYS A 127 0.77 16.46 -13.06
C LYS A 127 1.57 15.27 -12.54
N CYS A 128 0.98 14.07 -12.61
CA CYS A 128 1.64 12.82 -12.28
C CYS A 128 2.57 12.42 -13.43
N GLU A 129 3.85 12.25 -13.13
CA GLU A 129 4.77 11.57 -14.04
C GLU A 129 4.55 10.07 -13.86
N PHE A 130 4.09 9.40 -14.92
CA PHE A 130 4.06 7.95 -14.96
C PHE A 130 5.44 7.48 -15.41
N GLY A 131 6.19 6.92 -14.47
CA GLY A 131 7.46 6.22 -14.75
C GLY A 131 7.24 4.90 -15.47
#